data_AF-M0NFX3-F1
#
_entry.id   AF-M0NFX3-F1
#
_cell.length_a   1.000
_cell.length_b   1.000
_cell.length_c   1.000
_cell.angle_alpha   90.00
_cell.angle_beta   90.00
_cell.angle_gamma   90.00
#
_symmetry.space_group_name_H-M   'P 1'
#
loop_
_entity.id
_entity.type
_entity.pdbx_description
1 polymer ?
#
loop_
_entity_poly.entity_id
_entity_poly.type
_entity_poly.pdbx_seq_one_letter_code
_entity_poly.pdbx_strand_id
1 'polypeptide(L)'
;ADTSYSIPGMASQPDSCGNWYPYHVCDECGEPIFSESHCGLRRCPECWWEWVRETAKKIVKRIQAYRWAQDDGLDRRLIHAMFSPEQKDDWTISRVDGMRSESYELAQEAGVTGGGALLHMWRTTDDLDGEFRAASEAGVADKKWKYLRETYGQGWRQATEVAPHVHQIATAPEFEPEQGDWVAKRVRTLDAMRSLSHPSSYEDVAGLAMYLLSHTAIADGEQALRWFGDIYPGGFNPEEELSEGALETIERMAAEAVEPEGTDDEDDTEPFQDDEKCDAGTEGCPGQRMPIWDVPSARRMNWWDELDRETERRMTVAVDWMMGDLDPPPCSTEQEARDRLALMADAG
;
A
#
# COMPACT_ATOMS: atom_id res chain seq x y z
N ALA A 1 5.83 -21.84 15.86
CA ALA A 1 5.34 -22.46 14.62
C ALA A 1 6.20 -21.95 13.47
N ASP A 2 6.79 -22.84 12.68
CA ASP A 2 7.50 -22.48 11.46
C ASP A 2 6.45 -22.26 10.35
N THR A 3 5.76 -21.13 10.45
CA THR A 3 4.74 -20.75 9.46
C THR A 3 5.45 -20.03 8.33
N SER A 4 5.13 -20.37 7.08
CA SER A 4 5.55 -19.61 5.88
C SER A 4 5.02 -18.17 5.86
N TYR A 5 4.19 -17.78 6.83
CA TYR A 5 3.74 -16.41 7.02
C TYR A 5 4.85 -15.51 7.57
N SER A 6 4.87 -14.26 7.11
CA SER A 6 5.59 -13.14 7.72
C SER A 6 4.67 -11.93 7.91
N ILE A 7 5.15 -10.85 8.54
CA ILE A 7 4.56 -9.51 8.41
C ILE A 7 5.14 -8.80 7.18
N PRO A 8 4.51 -7.72 6.68
CA PRO A 8 5.05 -6.95 5.56
C PRO A 8 6.44 -6.38 5.84
N GLY A 9 7.24 -6.28 4.78
CA GLY A 9 8.59 -5.71 4.83
C GLY A 9 9.66 -6.60 5.46
N MET A 10 9.39 -7.90 5.65
CA MET A 10 10.30 -8.81 6.37
C MET A 10 10.98 -9.86 5.51
N ALA A 11 10.91 -9.77 4.17
CA ALA A 11 11.69 -10.63 3.30
C ALA A 11 12.95 -9.92 2.82
N SER A 12 13.75 -10.62 2.00
CA SER A 12 14.81 -9.99 1.23
C SER A 12 14.22 -9.09 0.15
N GLN A 13 14.88 -7.95 -0.08
CA GLN A 13 14.62 -7.08 -1.22
C GLN A 13 14.87 -7.86 -2.52
N PRO A 14 13.97 -7.78 -3.52
CA PRO A 14 14.23 -8.34 -4.85
C PRO A 14 15.40 -7.63 -5.53
N ASP A 15 16.18 -8.35 -6.33
CA ASP A 15 17.32 -7.79 -7.09
C ASP A 15 16.93 -6.64 -8.04
N SER A 16 15.66 -6.61 -8.47
CA SER A 16 15.13 -5.57 -9.34
C SER A 16 14.67 -4.31 -8.61
N CYS A 17 14.64 -4.32 -7.27
CA CYS A 17 14.17 -3.21 -6.45
C CYS A 17 15.38 -2.40 -5.96
N GLY A 18 15.25 -1.08 -5.90
CA GLY A 18 16.32 -0.16 -5.52
C GLY A 18 17.35 0.15 -6.61
N ASN A 19 17.09 -0.27 -7.85
CA ASN A 19 17.95 0.02 -8.99
C ASN A 19 17.63 1.39 -9.57
N TRP A 20 18.66 2.15 -9.92
CA TRP A 20 18.53 3.44 -10.58
C TRP A 20 18.47 3.28 -12.11
N TYR A 21 17.52 3.96 -12.73
CA TYR A 21 17.26 3.90 -14.16
C TYR A 21 16.66 5.23 -14.66
N PRO A 22 16.78 5.56 -15.96
CA PRO A 22 16.18 6.77 -16.50
C PRO A 22 14.65 6.61 -16.54
N TYR A 23 13.94 7.51 -15.87
CA TYR A 23 12.48 7.43 -15.69
C TYR A 23 11.75 8.61 -16.35
N HIS A 24 12.37 9.80 -16.32
CA HIS A 24 11.89 10.99 -17.01
C HIS A 24 12.98 11.57 -17.90
N VAL A 25 12.60 12.52 -18.73
CA VAL A 25 13.50 13.42 -19.45
C VAL A 25 13.00 14.86 -19.28
N CYS A 26 13.89 15.84 -19.34
CA CYS A 26 13.49 17.23 -19.51
C CYS A 26 12.95 17.45 -20.93
N ASP A 27 11.76 18.05 -21.05
CA ASP A 27 11.12 18.33 -22.34
C ASP A 27 11.72 19.52 -23.11
N GLU A 28 12.68 20.24 -22.52
CA GLU A 28 13.42 21.31 -23.19
C GLU A 28 14.87 20.93 -23.49
N CYS A 29 15.64 20.49 -22.49
CA CYS A 29 17.07 20.19 -22.66
C CYS A 29 17.36 18.72 -22.97
N GLY A 30 16.35 17.84 -22.91
CA GLY A 30 16.51 16.41 -23.20
C GLY A 30 17.31 15.63 -22.15
N GLU A 31 17.73 16.25 -21.06
CA GLU A 31 18.52 15.58 -20.02
C GLU A 31 17.69 14.50 -19.32
N PRO A 32 18.18 13.25 -19.27
CA PRO A 32 17.52 12.17 -18.53
C PRO A 32 17.53 12.40 -17.03
N ILE A 33 16.40 12.14 -16.41
CA ILE A 33 16.17 12.21 -14.97
C ILE A 33 15.97 10.79 -14.47
N PHE A 34 16.75 10.41 -13.48
CA PHE A 34 16.80 9.06 -12.97
C PHE A 34 15.91 8.92 -11.75
N SER A 35 15.39 7.72 -11.55
CA SER A 35 14.60 7.36 -10.38
C SER A 35 15.00 5.97 -9.90
N GLU A 36 14.75 5.71 -8.62
CA GLU A 36 14.94 4.42 -8.01
C GLU A 36 13.73 3.51 -8.31
N SER A 37 13.99 2.24 -8.62
CA SER A 37 12.93 1.29 -8.97
C SER A 37 12.25 0.77 -7.71
N HIS A 38 10.95 0.98 -7.59
CA HIS A 38 10.18 0.46 -6.47
C HIS A 38 9.32 -0.71 -6.91
N CYS A 39 9.46 -1.85 -6.23
CA CYS A 39 8.73 -3.06 -6.63
C CYS A 39 7.27 -3.10 -6.13
N GLY A 40 6.90 -2.22 -5.19
CA GLY A 40 5.57 -2.23 -4.57
C GLY A 40 5.17 -3.57 -3.93
N LEU A 41 6.14 -4.45 -3.61
CA LEU A 41 5.85 -5.77 -3.07
C LEU A 41 5.69 -5.71 -1.56
N ARG A 42 4.60 -6.30 -1.05
CA ARG A 42 4.30 -6.45 0.39
C ARG A 42 5.44 -7.04 1.24
N ARG A 43 6.36 -7.77 0.62
CA ARG A 43 7.48 -8.45 1.29
C ARG A 43 8.78 -7.64 1.30
N CYS A 44 8.92 -6.70 0.37
CA CYS A 44 10.11 -5.89 0.21
C CYS A 44 10.27 -4.97 1.44
N PRO A 45 11.44 -4.94 2.11
CA PRO A 45 11.66 -4.09 3.27
C PRO A 45 11.51 -2.59 2.95
N GLU A 46 11.80 -2.20 1.70
CA GLU A 46 11.73 -0.80 1.26
C GLU A 46 10.33 -0.42 0.75
N CYS A 47 9.68 -1.27 -0.06
CA CYS A 47 8.44 -0.88 -0.78
C CYS A 47 7.14 -1.44 -0.18
N TRP A 48 7.17 -2.14 0.97
CA TRP A 48 5.94 -2.73 1.53
C TRP A 48 4.89 -1.67 1.90
N TRP A 49 5.31 -0.44 2.20
CA TRP A 49 4.39 0.65 2.54
C TRP A 49 3.55 1.07 1.32
N GLU A 50 4.11 1.05 0.11
CA GLU A 50 3.35 1.33 -1.13
C GLU A 50 2.24 0.31 -1.31
N TRP A 51 2.56 -0.97 -1.09
CA TRP A 51 1.56 -2.02 -1.10
C TRP A 51 0.47 -1.79 -0.06
N VAL A 52 0.83 -1.30 1.14
CA VAL A 52 -0.15 -0.95 2.18
C VAL A 52 -1.05 0.19 1.71
N ARG A 53 -0.49 1.29 1.17
CA ARG A 53 -1.26 2.44 0.66
C ARG A 53 -2.22 2.00 -0.45
N GLU A 54 -1.71 1.31 -1.47
CA GLU A 54 -2.52 0.85 -2.60
C GLU A 54 -3.61 -0.15 -2.19
N THR A 55 -3.31 -1.04 -1.24
CA THR A 55 -4.32 -1.98 -0.72
C THR A 55 -5.33 -1.25 0.17
N ALA A 56 -4.92 -0.27 0.96
CA ALA A 56 -5.81 0.56 1.76
C ALA A 56 -6.76 1.38 0.88
N LYS A 57 -6.28 2.02 -0.20
CA LYS A 57 -7.13 2.73 -1.18
C LYS A 57 -8.23 1.81 -1.72
N LYS A 58 -7.88 0.58 -2.09
CA LYS A 58 -8.84 -0.45 -2.56
C LYS A 58 -9.86 -0.81 -1.49
N ILE A 59 -9.42 -0.95 -0.23
CA ILE A 59 -10.31 -1.23 0.91
C ILE A 59 -11.30 -0.08 1.12
N VAL A 60 -10.78 1.14 1.22
CA VAL A 60 -11.57 2.36 1.45
C VAL A 60 -12.59 2.53 0.33
N LYS A 61 -12.16 2.50 -0.94
CA LYS A 61 -13.04 2.61 -2.10
C LYS A 61 -14.19 1.61 -2.02
N ARG A 62 -13.89 0.32 -1.84
CA ARG A 62 -14.93 -0.73 -1.87
C ARG A 62 -15.89 -0.61 -0.68
N ILE A 63 -15.37 -0.40 0.53
CA ILE A 63 -16.20 -0.28 1.75
C ILE A 63 -17.09 0.95 1.68
N GLN A 64 -16.56 2.08 1.24
CA GLN A 64 -17.32 3.33 1.16
C GLN A 64 -18.36 3.27 0.05
N ALA A 65 -18.04 2.67 -1.10
CA ALA A 65 -19.02 2.39 -2.15
C ALA A 65 -20.17 1.51 -1.65
N TYR A 66 -19.85 0.42 -0.95
CA TYR A 66 -20.87 -0.47 -0.40
C TYR A 66 -21.75 0.24 0.63
N ARG A 67 -21.15 0.99 1.58
CA ARG A 67 -21.90 1.79 2.55
C ARG A 67 -22.82 2.80 1.89
N TRP A 68 -22.35 3.48 0.85
CA TRP A 68 -23.15 4.49 0.17
C TRP A 68 -24.37 3.88 -0.54
N ALA A 69 -24.22 2.67 -1.10
CA ALA A 69 -25.31 1.92 -1.71
C ALA A 69 -26.36 1.40 -0.70
N GLN A 70 -26.05 1.35 0.60
CA GLN A 70 -27.02 0.95 1.62
C GLN A 70 -28.00 2.08 1.96
N ASP A 71 -29.15 1.68 2.50
CA ASP A 71 -30.14 2.57 3.06
C ASP A 71 -29.52 3.48 4.15
N ASP A 72 -30.03 4.72 4.23
CA ASP A 72 -29.57 5.70 5.20
C ASP A 72 -29.77 5.18 6.65
N GLY A 73 -28.80 5.46 7.51
CA GLY A 73 -28.90 5.16 8.94
C GLY A 73 -28.01 4.01 9.37
N LEU A 74 -28.60 2.97 9.98
CA LEU A 74 -27.84 1.89 10.60
C LEU A 74 -27.19 0.96 9.57
N ASP A 75 -27.73 0.84 8.36
CA ASP A 75 -27.17 -0.03 7.32
C ASP A 75 -25.83 0.48 6.80
N ARG A 76 -25.56 1.78 6.97
CA ARG A 76 -24.23 2.39 6.75
C ARG A 76 -23.28 2.27 7.94
N ARG A 77 -23.66 1.63 9.04
CA ARG A 77 -22.77 1.50 10.21
C ARG A 77 -21.62 0.56 9.86
N LEU A 78 -20.41 1.06 10.08
CA LEU A 78 -19.17 0.32 9.87
C LEU A 78 -18.51 0.04 11.21
N ILE A 79 -18.04 -1.19 11.41
CA ILE A 79 -17.36 -1.62 12.63
C ILE A 79 -15.98 -2.19 12.31
N HIS A 80 -15.10 -2.06 13.30
CA HIS A 80 -13.88 -2.84 13.40
C HIS A 80 -14.17 -3.99 14.35
N ALA A 81 -14.28 -5.21 13.82
CA ALA A 81 -14.45 -6.42 14.59
C ALA A 81 -13.14 -7.21 14.65
N MET A 82 -13.00 -8.01 15.71
CA MET A 82 -11.91 -8.95 15.89
C MET A 82 -12.48 -10.30 16.32
N PHE A 83 -12.04 -11.36 15.65
CA PHE A 83 -12.40 -12.73 15.92
C PHE A 83 -11.12 -13.50 16.22
N SER A 84 -11.01 -14.04 17.42
CA SER A 84 -9.85 -14.78 17.89
C SER A 84 -10.30 -16.13 18.41
N PRO A 85 -9.86 -17.25 17.81
CA PRO A 85 -10.14 -18.55 18.38
C PRO A 85 -9.39 -18.74 19.71
N GLU A 86 -9.74 -19.80 20.43
CA GLU A 86 -8.91 -20.38 21.47
C GLU A 86 -7.49 -20.60 20.93
N GLN A 87 -6.51 -20.07 21.67
CA GLN A 87 -5.10 -20.13 21.27
C GLN A 87 -4.54 -21.52 21.58
N LYS A 88 -3.95 -22.17 20.57
CA LYS A 88 -3.36 -23.52 20.67
C LYS A 88 -1.90 -23.49 20.21
N ASP A 89 -1.11 -24.47 20.64
CA ASP A 89 0.32 -24.54 20.30
C ASP A 89 0.60 -25.08 18.88
N ASP A 90 -0.42 -25.55 18.15
CA ASP A 90 -0.31 -26.35 16.93
C ASP A 90 -0.84 -25.68 15.64
N TRP A 91 -0.63 -24.37 15.48
CA TRP A 91 -1.07 -23.65 14.28
C TRP A 91 -0.39 -24.12 12.99
N THR A 92 -1.17 -24.73 12.09
CA THR A 92 -0.79 -25.08 10.71
C THR A 92 -1.44 -24.13 9.71
N ILE A 93 -0.91 -24.04 8.47
CA ILE A 93 -1.49 -23.21 7.40
C ILE A 93 -2.96 -23.59 7.15
N SER A 94 -3.26 -24.89 7.03
CA SER A 94 -4.65 -25.35 6.81
C SER A 94 -5.59 -24.93 7.94
N ARG A 95 -5.11 -24.93 9.20
CA ARG A 95 -5.90 -24.49 10.35
C ARG A 95 -6.16 -22.98 10.28
N VAL A 96 -5.14 -22.21 9.91
CA VAL A 96 -5.21 -20.75 9.73
C VAL A 96 -6.16 -20.35 8.58
N ASP A 97 -6.18 -21.11 7.48
CA ASP A 97 -7.13 -20.86 6.40
C ASP A 97 -8.58 -21.19 6.81
N GLY A 98 -8.78 -22.28 7.57
CA GLY A 98 -10.09 -22.61 8.15
C GLY A 98 -10.64 -21.50 9.03
N MET A 99 -9.78 -20.89 9.86
CA MET A 99 -10.14 -19.77 10.75
C MET A 99 -10.77 -18.59 10.02
N ARG A 100 -10.32 -18.26 8.81
CA ARG A 100 -10.90 -17.15 8.04
C ARG A 100 -12.36 -17.44 7.74
N SER A 101 -12.66 -18.63 7.21
CA SER A 101 -14.02 -19.02 6.85
C SER A 101 -14.93 -19.08 8.09
N GLU A 102 -14.47 -19.70 9.18
CA GLU A 102 -15.19 -19.74 10.46
C GLU A 102 -15.47 -18.33 11.00
N SER A 103 -14.51 -17.39 10.86
CA SER A 103 -14.71 -16.00 11.28
C SER A 103 -15.79 -15.28 10.48
N TYR A 104 -16.08 -15.70 9.25
CA TYR A 104 -17.14 -15.08 8.43
C TYR A 104 -18.51 -15.54 8.92
N GLU A 105 -18.65 -16.84 9.19
CA GLU A 105 -19.88 -17.42 9.73
C GLU A 105 -20.24 -16.78 11.06
N LEU A 106 -19.28 -16.73 12.00
CA LEU A 106 -19.46 -16.06 13.30
C LEU A 106 -19.78 -14.56 13.15
N ALA A 107 -19.19 -13.89 12.16
CA ALA A 107 -19.48 -12.48 11.92
C ALA A 107 -20.92 -12.28 11.43
N GLN A 108 -21.38 -13.13 10.51
CA GLN A 108 -22.73 -13.07 9.97
C GLN A 108 -23.78 -13.41 11.03
N GLU A 109 -23.53 -14.43 11.86
CA GLU A 109 -24.37 -14.76 13.03
C GLU A 109 -24.44 -13.58 14.01
N ALA A 110 -23.34 -12.85 14.18
CA ALA A 110 -23.29 -11.65 15.02
C ALA A 110 -23.95 -10.42 14.38
N GLY A 111 -24.43 -10.47 13.13
CA GLY A 111 -25.12 -9.36 12.46
C GLY A 111 -24.30 -8.59 11.40
N VAL A 112 -23.13 -9.10 11.01
CA VAL A 112 -22.36 -8.52 9.88
C VAL A 112 -22.99 -8.90 8.54
N THR A 113 -23.22 -7.92 7.68
CA THR A 113 -23.75 -8.15 6.32
C THR A 113 -22.63 -8.42 5.30
N GLY A 114 -21.48 -7.77 5.47
CA GLY A 114 -20.30 -8.01 4.66
C GLY A 114 -19.11 -7.18 5.11
N GLY A 115 -17.91 -7.56 4.71
CA GLY A 115 -16.71 -6.80 5.01
C GLY A 115 -15.45 -7.27 4.30
N GLY A 116 -14.36 -6.58 4.62
CA GLY A 116 -13.00 -7.03 4.32
C GLY A 116 -12.39 -7.67 5.56
N ALA A 117 -11.82 -8.86 5.41
CA ALA A 117 -11.15 -9.61 6.46
C ALA A 117 -9.64 -9.68 6.24
N LEU A 118 -8.87 -9.38 7.28
CA LEU A 118 -7.42 -9.40 7.33
C LEU A 118 -6.98 -10.36 8.44
N LEU A 119 -6.11 -11.30 8.09
CA LEU A 119 -5.54 -12.24 9.04
C LEU A 119 -4.32 -11.61 9.72
N HIS A 120 -4.21 -11.81 11.02
CA HIS A 120 -3.05 -11.45 11.82
C HIS A 120 -2.58 -12.68 12.55
N MET A 121 -1.33 -13.09 12.31
CA MET A 121 -0.78 -14.31 12.91
C MET A 121 -0.08 -14.07 14.25
N TRP A 122 0.27 -12.82 14.56
CA TRP A 122 1.10 -12.48 15.69
C TRP A 122 0.51 -11.39 16.56
N ARG A 123 0.83 -11.47 17.85
CA ARG A 123 0.70 -10.39 18.82
C ARG A 123 2.09 -9.99 19.30
N THR A 124 2.21 -8.76 19.77
CA THR A 124 3.43 -8.28 20.43
C THR A 124 3.54 -8.90 21.82
N THR A 125 4.76 -9.17 22.26
CA THR A 125 4.99 -9.64 23.64
C THR A 125 4.79 -8.51 24.65
N ASP A 126 4.55 -8.86 25.91
CA ASP A 126 4.44 -7.88 27.00
C ASP A 126 5.72 -7.04 27.15
N ASP A 127 6.89 -7.63 26.90
CA ASP A 127 8.18 -6.93 26.92
C ASP A 127 8.23 -5.82 25.86
N LEU A 128 7.89 -6.14 24.61
CA LEU A 128 7.82 -5.15 23.53
C LEU A 128 6.76 -4.08 23.80
N ASP A 129 5.60 -4.47 24.34
CA ASP A 129 4.55 -3.52 24.71
C ASP A 129 5.04 -2.53 25.80
N GLY A 130 5.87 -3.00 26.74
CA GLY A 130 6.54 -2.16 27.73
C GLY A 130 7.57 -1.20 27.11
N GLU A 131 8.43 -1.71 26.24
CA GLU A 131 9.44 -0.92 25.51
C GLU A 131 8.80 0.17 24.64
N PHE A 132 7.79 -0.20 23.84
CA PHE A 132 7.06 0.74 22.99
C PHE A 132 6.37 1.82 23.83
N ARG A 133 5.74 1.46 24.96
CA ARG A 133 5.10 2.45 25.84
C ARG A 133 6.11 3.48 26.34
N ALA A 134 7.28 3.04 26.81
CA ALA A 134 8.34 3.93 27.25
C ALA A 134 8.88 4.82 26.13
N ALA A 135 9.10 4.26 24.93
CA ALA A 135 9.52 5.03 23.76
C ALA A 135 8.48 6.06 23.32
N SER A 136 7.19 5.71 23.40
CA SER A 136 6.09 6.62 23.07
C SER A 136 5.92 7.74 24.08
N GLU A 137 6.03 7.46 25.37
CA GLU A 137 6.04 8.47 26.43
C GLU A 137 7.22 9.44 26.31
N ALA A 138 8.36 8.96 25.78
CA ALA A 138 9.53 9.78 25.48
C ALA A 138 9.43 10.55 24.15
N GLY A 139 8.39 10.35 23.34
CA GLY A 139 8.23 10.97 22.02
C GLY A 139 9.16 10.41 20.94
N VAL A 140 9.72 9.21 21.15
CA VAL A 140 10.64 8.54 20.22
C VAL A 140 9.90 7.60 19.26
N ALA A 141 8.70 7.13 19.64
CA ALA A 141 7.91 6.21 18.83
C ALA A 141 6.41 6.57 18.85
N ASP A 142 5.76 6.49 17.70
CA ASP A 142 4.34 6.80 17.51
C ASP A 142 3.50 5.56 17.17
N LYS A 143 4.09 4.59 16.45
CA LYS A 143 3.40 3.40 15.93
C LYS A 143 4.12 2.12 16.35
N LYS A 144 3.42 1.25 17.10
CA LYS A 144 4.00 0.01 17.66
C LYS A 144 4.64 -0.92 16.63
N TRP A 145 3.99 -1.16 15.51
CA TRP A 145 4.52 -2.05 14.48
C TRP A 145 5.68 -1.42 13.69
N LYS A 146 5.72 -0.09 13.55
CA LYS A 146 6.88 0.63 13.01
C LYS A 146 8.08 0.47 13.96
N TYR A 147 7.86 0.75 15.25
CA TYR A 147 8.86 0.56 16.31
C TYR A 147 9.44 -0.86 16.34
N LEU A 148 8.60 -1.89 16.25
CA LEU A 148 9.04 -3.28 16.17
C LEU A 148 9.97 -3.52 14.98
N ARG A 149 9.66 -2.98 13.80
CA ARG A 149 10.49 -3.17 12.60
C ARG A 149 11.84 -2.49 12.74
N GLU A 150 11.86 -1.24 13.20
CA GLU A 150 13.08 -0.45 13.36
C GLU A 150 13.99 -1.01 14.45
N THR A 151 13.40 -1.51 15.54
CA THR A 151 14.17 -2.00 16.69
C THR A 151 14.67 -3.43 16.49
N TYR A 152 13.84 -4.31 15.94
CA TYR A 152 14.14 -5.74 15.85
C TYR A 152 14.50 -6.20 14.44
N GLY A 153 14.09 -5.51 13.39
CA GLY A 153 14.31 -5.90 11.99
C GLY A 153 13.96 -7.37 11.75
N GLN A 154 14.89 -8.14 11.19
CA GLN A 154 14.75 -9.58 10.96
C GLN A 154 14.55 -10.41 12.26
N GLY A 155 14.92 -9.85 13.43
CA GLY A 155 14.72 -10.44 14.76
C GLY A 155 13.31 -10.27 15.33
N TRP A 156 12.36 -9.67 14.61
CA TRP A 156 11.02 -9.34 15.13
C TRP A 156 10.24 -10.51 15.75
N ARG A 157 10.54 -11.75 15.36
CA ARG A 157 9.95 -12.95 15.97
C ARG A 157 10.28 -13.13 17.45
N GLN A 158 11.33 -12.48 17.96
CA GLN A 158 11.67 -12.49 19.38
C GLN A 158 10.75 -11.56 20.19
N ALA A 159 10.15 -10.57 19.54
CA ALA A 159 9.27 -9.57 20.14
C ALA A 159 7.78 -9.85 19.87
N THR A 160 7.48 -11.04 19.35
CA THR A 160 6.11 -11.46 19.00
C THR A 160 5.84 -12.89 19.40
N GLU A 161 4.55 -13.18 19.60
CA GLU A 161 4.04 -14.53 19.85
C GLU A 161 3.01 -14.92 18.79
N VAL A 162 2.95 -16.20 18.44
CA VAL A 162 1.97 -16.73 17.48
C VAL A 162 0.61 -16.76 18.17
N ALA A 163 -0.28 -15.89 17.73
CA ALA A 163 -1.61 -15.75 18.31
C ALA A 163 -2.61 -15.32 17.22
N PRO A 164 -3.01 -16.23 16.32
CA PRO A 164 -3.77 -15.86 15.14
C PRO A 164 -5.16 -15.35 15.50
N HIS A 165 -5.58 -14.32 14.77
CA HIS A 165 -6.87 -13.68 14.88
C HIS A 165 -7.21 -12.99 13.55
N VAL A 166 -8.50 -12.73 13.33
CA VAL A 166 -9.01 -12.09 12.12
C VAL A 166 -9.60 -10.74 12.50
N HIS A 167 -9.10 -9.68 11.86
CA HIS A 167 -9.70 -8.37 11.91
C HIS A 167 -10.63 -8.17 10.71
N GLN A 168 -11.80 -7.59 10.96
CA GLN A 168 -12.78 -7.30 9.93
C GLN A 168 -13.15 -5.82 9.96
N ILE A 169 -13.17 -5.19 8.79
CA ILE A 169 -13.77 -3.87 8.57
C ILE A 169 -15.08 -4.13 7.83
N ALA A 170 -16.20 -4.02 8.56
CA ALA A 170 -17.43 -4.68 8.13
C ALA A 170 -18.68 -3.86 8.45
N THR A 171 -19.69 -3.95 7.60
CA THR A 171 -20.99 -3.32 7.82
C THR A 171 -21.83 -4.18 8.75
N ALA A 172 -22.39 -3.54 9.77
CA ALA A 172 -23.19 -4.21 10.79
C ALA A 172 -24.16 -3.20 11.44
N PRO A 173 -25.45 -3.21 11.09
CA PRO A 173 -26.46 -2.37 11.72
C PRO A 173 -26.47 -2.57 13.24
N GLU A 174 -26.46 -3.85 13.63
CA GLU A 174 -26.28 -4.34 14.99
C GLU A 174 -25.15 -5.36 14.99
N PHE A 175 -24.46 -5.50 16.12
CA PHE A 175 -23.39 -6.49 16.24
C PHE A 175 -23.38 -7.08 17.64
N GLU A 176 -23.90 -8.30 17.75
CA GLU A 176 -24.17 -9.02 18.99
C GLU A 176 -23.50 -10.40 18.94
N PRO A 177 -22.17 -10.46 19.10
CA PRO A 177 -21.46 -11.72 18.99
C PRO A 177 -21.73 -12.63 20.19
N GLU A 178 -22.08 -13.88 19.92
CA GLU A 178 -22.05 -14.93 20.93
C GLU A 178 -20.60 -15.29 21.29
N GLN A 179 -20.37 -15.62 22.56
CA GLN A 179 -19.06 -16.05 23.05
C GLN A 179 -19.03 -17.57 23.18
N GLY A 180 -17.91 -18.17 22.81
CA GLY A 180 -17.70 -19.62 22.92
C GLY A 180 -16.21 -19.94 22.81
N ASP A 181 -15.88 -20.89 21.94
CA ASP A 181 -14.48 -21.22 21.61
C ASP A 181 -13.77 -20.09 20.85
N TRP A 182 -14.52 -19.07 20.43
CA TRP A 182 -14.05 -17.85 19.82
C TRP A 182 -14.36 -16.65 20.71
N VAL A 183 -13.39 -15.75 20.80
CA VAL A 183 -13.57 -14.39 21.29
C VAL A 183 -13.90 -13.51 20.09
N ALA A 184 -15.15 -13.06 20.04
CA ALA A 184 -15.63 -12.10 19.05
C ALA A 184 -15.88 -10.76 19.73
N LYS A 185 -15.23 -9.69 19.25
CA LYS A 185 -15.25 -8.37 19.88
C LYS A 185 -15.44 -7.26 18.85
N ARG A 186 -16.35 -6.33 19.14
CA ARG A 186 -16.35 -5.01 18.49
C ARG A 186 -15.23 -4.20 19.11
N VAL A 187 -14.17 -3.95 18.36
CA VAL A 187 -13.05 -3.12 18.81
C VAL A 187 -13.51 -1.67 18.89
N ARG A 188 -14.17 -1.19 17.82
CA ARG A 188 -14.82 0.13 17.77
C ARG A 188 -15.84 0.19 16.63
N THR A 189 -16.67 1.23 16.67
CA THR A 189 -17.46 1.68 15.52
C THR A 189 -16.65 2.76 14.80
N LEU A 190 -16.67 2.77 13.47
CA LEU A 190 -16.00 3.77 12.66
C LEU A 190 -16.90 4.98 12.41
N ASP A 191 -16.28 6.07 11.98
CA ASP A 191 -16.96 7.34 11.68
C ASP A 191 -18.11 7.16 10.69
N ALA A 192 -19.23 7.82 11.02
CA ALA A 192 -20.45 7.76 10.23
C ALA A 192 -20.27 8.47 8.88
N MET A 193 -20.69 7.82 7.79
CA MET A 193 -20.80 8.44 6.47
C MET A 193 -22.05 9.32 6.42
N ARG A 194 -21.90 10.58 6.83
CA ARG A 194 -22.99 11.57 6.84
C ARG A 194 -23.27 12.15 5.45
N SER A 195 -22.24 12.19 4.60
CA SER A 195 -22.31 12.58 3.20
C SER A 195 -21.21 11.86 2.42
N LEU A 196 -21.36 11.80 1.10
CA LEU A 196 -20.40 11.14 0.21
C LEU A 196 -18.99 11.74 0.28
N SER A 197 -18.87 13.03 0.57
CA SER A 197 -17.60 13.77 0.62
C SER A 197 -17.13 14.08 2.05
N HIS A 198 -17.60 13.35 3.06
CA HIS A 198 -17.22 13.60 4.45
C HIS A 198 -15.83 13.03 4.78
N PRO A 199 -14.76 13.84 4.89
CA PRO A 199 -13.38 13.34 4.90
C PRO A 199 -13.08 12.38 6.06
N SER A 200 -13.54 12.72 7.27
CA SER A 200 -13.25 11.91 8.47
C SER A 200 -13.71 10.45 8.36
N SER A 201 -14.78 10.19 7.61
CA SER A 201 -15.25 8.81 7.40
C SER A 201 -14.30 8.00 6.52
N TYR A 202 -13.63 8.64 5.54
CA TYR A 202 -12.63 7.98 4.69
C TYR A 202 -11.31 7.84 5.43
N GLU A 203 -10.86 8.90 6.10
CA GLU A 203 -9.63 8.92 6.91
C GLU A 203 -9.67 7.85 8.01
N ASP A 204 -10.81 7.66 8.67
CA ASP A 204 -10.95 6.66 9.73
C ASP A 204 -10.84 5.22 9.19
N VAL A 205 -11.40 4.96 8.00
CA VAL A 205 -11.27 3.67 7.31
C VAL A 205 -9.85 3.47 6.80
N ALA A 206 -9.25 4.50 6.20
CA ALA A 206 -7.89 4.49 5.68
C ALA A 206 -6.87 4.22 6.80
N GLY A 207 -6.95 4.97 7.90
CA GLY A 207 -6.09 4.78 9.07
C GLY A 207 -6.20 3.38 9.67
N LEU A 208 -7.42 2.85 9.79
CA LEU A 208 -7.61 1.47 10.24
C LEU A 208 -7.03 0.46 9.26
N ALA A 209 -7.32 0.59 7.96
CA ALA A 209 -6.85 -0.32 6.93
C ALA A 209 -5.32 -0.34 6.87
N MET A 210 -4.67 0.84 6.85
CA MET A 210 -3.21 0.95 6.88
C MET A 210 -2.61 0.33 8.14
N TYR A 211 -3.20 0.61 9.31
CA TYR A 211 -2.74 0.00 10.56
C TYR A 211 -2.81 -1.52 10.49
N LEU A 212 -3.95 -2.10 10.10
CA LEU A 212 -4.14 -3.55 10.00
C LEU A 212 -3.21 -4.16 8.94
N LEU A 213 -3.10 -3.56 7.77
CA LEU A 213 -2.24 -4.06 6.69
C LEU A 213 -0.76 -4.04 7.08
N SER A 214 -0.31 -3.08 7.91
CA SER A 214 1.10 -2.96 8.32
C SER A 214 1.66 -4.18 9.08
N HIS A 215 0.81 -5.09 9.56
CA HIS A 215 1.22 -6.29 10.29
C HIS A 215 0.34 -7.51 9.97
N THR A 216 -0.39 -7.45 8.86
CA THR A 216 -1.18 -8.60 8.40
C THR A 216 -0.28 -9.76 8.00
N ALA A 217 -0.77 -10.98 8.17
CA ALA A 217 -0.05 -12.18 7.80
C ALA A 217 0.04 -12.31 6.27
N ILE A 218 1.27 -12.42 5.76
CA ILE A 218 1.55 -12.56 4.33
C ILE A 218 2.27 -13.88 4.05
N ALA A 219 1.76 -14.65 3.09
CA ALA A 219 2.35 -15.89 2.58
C ALA A 219 2.24 -15.94 1.05
N ASP A 220 3.09 -16.72 0.39
CA ASP A 220 3.06 -16.84 -1.08
C ASP A 220 1.78 -17.50 -1.55
N GLY A 221 1.26 -17.02 -2.68
CA GLY A 221 -0.03 -17.49 -3.23
C GLY A 221 -1.26 -17.04 -2.43
N GLU A 222 -1.09 -16.48 -1.23
CA GLU A 222 -2.20 -16.09 -0.37
C GLU A 222 -2.58 -14.62 -0.51
N GLN A 223 -3.88 -14.35 -0.56
CA GLN A 223 -4.44 -13.01 -0.44
C GLN A 223 -4.42 -12.55 1.03
N ALA A 224 -3.90 -11.34 1.27
CA ALA A 224 -3.90 -10.76 2.62
C ALA A 224 -5.32 -10.34 3.05
N LEU A 225 -6.02 -9.68 2.12
CA LEU A 225 -7.41 -9.24 2.24
C LEU A 225 -8.33 -10.25 1.55
N ARG A 226 -9.39 -10.67 2.23
CA ARG A 226 -10.49 -11.43 1.63
C ARG A 226 -11.82 -10.73 1.89
N TRP A 227 -12.61 -10.56 0.84
CA TRP A 227 -13.96 -10.01 0.92
C TRP A 227 -14.96 -11.13 1.25
N PHE A 228 -15.99 -10.84 2.03
CA PHE A 228 -17.02 -11.81 2.40
C PHE A 228 -18.40 -11.14 2.56
N GLY A 229 -19.45 -11.95 2.58
CA GLY A 229 -20.83 -11.46 2.65
C GLY A 229 -21.22 -10.68 1.39
N ASP A 230 -22.12 -9.71 1.57
CA ASP A 230 -22.73 -8.97 0.46
C ASP A 230 -21.71 -8.13 -0.32
N ILE A 231 -20.64 -7.67 0.35
CA ILE A 231 -19.55 -6.90 -0.28
C ILE A 231 -18.55 -7.77 -1.07
N TYR A 232 -18.73 -9.09 -1.16
CA TYR A 232 -17.85 -9.94 -2.00
C TYR A 232 -17.91 -9.51 -3.49
N PRO A 233 -16.82 -9.58 -4.29
CA PRO A 233 -16.82 -9.16 -5.71
C PRO A 233 -17.93 -9.71 -6.59
N GLY A 234 -18.41 -10.92 -6.33
CA GLY A 234 -19.56 -11.50 -7.04
C GLY A 234 -20.93 -11.08 -6.50
N GLY A 235 -21.00 -10.44 -5.32
CA GLY A 235 -22.24 -9.99 -4.67
C GLY A 235 -22.47 -8.48 -4.79
N PHE A 236 -21.42 -7.67 -4.99
CA PHE A 236 -21.51 -6.22 -5.09
C PHE A 236 -20.59 -5.67 -6.18
N ASN A 237 -21.18 -4.97 -7.17
CA ASN A 237 -20.46 -4.23 -8.20
C ASN A 237 -20.72 -2.71 -8.06
N PRO A 238 -19.74 -1.91 -7.62
CA PRO A 238 -19.90 -0.47 -7.47
C PRO A 238 -20.39 0.26 -8.73
N GLU A 239 -20.01 -0.22 -9.92
CA GLU A 239 -20.37 0.43 -11.20
C GLU A 239 -21.84 0.21 -11.57
N GLU A 240 -22.47 -0.85 -11.06
CA GLU A 240 -23.89 -1.15 -11.28
C GLU A 240 -24.78 -0.49 -10.22
N GLU A 241 -24.28 -0.36 -9.00
CA GLU A 241 -25.05 0.10 -7.84
C GLU A 241 -24.99 1.63 -7.63
N LEU A 242 -23.95 2.30 -8.16
CA LEU A 242 -23.72 3.74 -7.96
C LEU A 242 -23.75 4.52 -9.27
N SER A 243 -24.05 5.82 -9.18
CA SER A 243 -23.81 6.72 -10.30
C SER A 243 -22.32 6.97 -10.51
N GLU A 244 -21.94 7.25 -11.76
CA GLU A 244 -20.56 7.57 -12.17
C GLU A 244 -19.94 8.67 -11.28
N GLY A 245 -20.61 9.81 -11.13
CA GLY A 245 -20.11 10.90 -10.28
C GLY A 245 -20.02 10.57 -8.79
N ALA A 246 -20.81 9.60 -8.30
CA ALA A 246 -20.66 9.14 -6.91
C ALA A 246 -19.41 8.27 -6.76
N LEU A 247 -19.16 7.39 -7.73
CA LEU A 247 -17.98 6.53 -7.76
C LEU A 247 -16.70 7.36 -7.90
N GLU A 248 -16.65 8.32 -8.81
CA GLU A 248 -15.53 9.27 -8.96
C GLU A 248 -15.25 10.04 -7.66
N THR A 249 -16.30 10.46 -6.96
CA THR A 249 -16.16 11.12 -5.65
C THR A 249 -15.54 10.17 -4.63
N ILE A 250 -16.01 8.93 -4.53
CA ILE A 250 -15.46 7.93 -3.61
C ILE A 250 -14.00 7.63 -3.92
N GLU A 251 -13.66 7.49 -5.21
CA GLU A 251 -12.29 7.23 -5.65
C GLU A 251 -11.34 8.35 -5.25
N ARG A 252 -11.72 9.61 -5.53
CA ARG A 252 -10.95 10.78 -5.12
C ARG A 252 -10.79 10.86 -3.60
N MET A 253 -11.89 10.74 -2.85
CA MET A 253 -11.85 10.78 -1.38
C MET A 253 -11.04 9.62 -0.77
N ALA A 254 -11.06 8.44 -1.40
CA ALA A 254 -10.26 7.30 -0.96
C ALA A 254 -8.76 7.51 -1.21
N ALA A 255 -8.39 8.15 -2.31
CA ALA A 255 -7.01 8.53 -2.59
C ALA A 255 -6.53 9.58 -1.58
N GLU A 256 -7.26 10.68 -1.42
CA GLU A 256 -6.95 11.77 -0.47
C GLU A 256 -6.83 11.28 0.98
N ALA A 257 -7.64 10.30 1.39
CA ALA A 257 -7.61 9.78 2.76
C ALA A 257 -6.40 8.88 3.07
N VAL A 258 -5.80 8.26 2.04
CA VAL A 258 -4.61 7.41 2.19
C VAL A 258 -3.33 8.21 1.97
N GLU A 259 -3.39 9.20 1.08
CA GLU A 259 -2.31 10.11 0.72
C GLU A 259 -2.84 11.55 0.82
N PRO A 260 -2.87 12.14 2.03
CA PRO A 260 -3.29 13.52 2.21
C PRO A 260 -2.34 14.45 1.46
N GLU A 261 -2.88 15.50 0.83
CA GLU A 261 -2.05 16.54 0.21
C GLU A 261 -1.04 17.10 1.23
N GLY A 262 0.25 17.07 0.88
CA GLY A 262 1.35 17.55 1.72
C GLY A 262 1.85 16.58 2.79
N THR A 263 1.45 15.30 2.76
CA THR A 263 2.27 14.24 3.39
C THR A 263 3.41 13.88 2.46
N ASP A 264 4.35 14.81 2.32
CA ASP A 264 5.74 14.49 2.00
C ASP A 264 6.25 13.73 3.23
N ASP A 265 5.97 12.43 3.30
CA ASP A 265 6.66 11.60 4.29
C ASP A 265 8.16 11.82 4.02
N GLU A 266 8.89 12.32 5.03
CA GLU A 266 10.34 12.57 5.05
C GLU A 266 11.19 11.30 4.81
N ASP A 267 10.59 10.24 4.27
CA ASP A 267 11.20 8.97 3.89
C ASP A 267 11.37 8.97 2.36
N ASP A 268 12.22 9.91 1.87
CA ASP A 268 12.85 10.06 0.52
C ASP A 268 12.05 9.68 -0.74
N THR A 269 10.73 9.55 -0.63
CA THR A 269 9.83 9.10 -1.69
C THR A 269 8.72 10.11 -1.81
N GLU A 270 9.12 11.35 -2.08
CA GLU A 270 8.19 12.41 -2.44
C GLU A 270 7.30 11.90 -3.58
N PRO A 271 5.96 11.95 -3.44
CA PRO A 271 5.06 11.65 -4.53
C PRO A 271 5.37 12.65 -5.66
N PHE A 272 6.06 12.14 -6.68
CA PHE A 272 6.59 12.92 -7.80
C PHE A 272 5.57 13.92 -8.33
N GLN A 273 5.82 15.20 -8.04
CA GLN A 273 5.06 16.32 -8.58
C GLN A 273 5.50 16.52 -10.04
N ASP A 274 4.57 16.30 -10.99
CA ASP A 274 4.80 16.48 -12.45
C ASP A 274 5.17 17.94 -12.82
N ASP A 275 5.05 18.89 -11.89
CA ASP A 275 5.40 20.30 -12.06
C ASP A 275 6.79 20.69 -11.52
N GLU A 276 7.60 19.73 -11.05
CA GLU A 276 8.99 20.01 -10.72
C GLU A 276 9.78 20.44 -11.96
N LYS A 277 10.47 21.57 -11.84
CA LYS A 277 11.33 22.11 -12.90
C LYS A 277 12.50 21.15 -13.17
N CYS A 278 13.11 21.30 -14.34
CA CYS A 278 14.31 20.57 -14.69
C CYS A 278 15.47 20.88 -13.71
N ASP A 279 15.69 19.99 -12.75
CA ASP A 279 16.84 20.03 -11.81
C ASP A 279 18.05 19.23 -12.32
N ALA A 280 18.00 18.76 -13.56
CA ALA A 280 18.94 17.80 -14.13
C ALA A 280 20.34 18.40 -14.45
N GLY A 281 20.77 19.42 -13.71
CA GLY A 281 22.11 19.99 -13.80
C GLY A 281 22.28 21.10 -14.85
N THR A 282 21.23 21.43 -15.61
CA THR A 282 21.22 22.63 -16.46
C THR A 282 20.68 23.82 -15.66
N GLU A 283 21.59 24.61 -15.09
CA GLU A 283 21.22 25.78 -14.28
C GLU A 283 20.27 26.72 -15.07
N GLY A 284 19.03 26.85 -14.58
CA GLY A 284 18.03 27.73 -15.16
C GLY A 284 17.25 27.18 -16.36
N CYS A 285 17.23 25.87 -16.59
CA CYS A 285 16.35 25.25 -17.59
C CYS A 285 14.86 25.40 -17.19
N PRO A 286 14.01 26.07 -18.00
CA PRO A 286 12.59 26.18 -17.70
C PRO A 286 11.76 24.92 -17.98
N GLY A 287 12.37 23.89 -18.56
CA GLY A 287 11.70 22.65 -18.95
C GLY A 287 11.08 21.87 -17.80
N GLN A 288 10.10 21.06 -18.17
CA GLN A 288 9.32 20.19 -17.29
C GLN A 288 9.78 18.75 -17.45
N ARG A 289 9.44 17.93 -16.45
CA ARG A 289 9.68 16.50 -16.49
C ARG A 289 8.63 15.87 -17.39
N MET A 290 9.07 15.14 -18.41
CA MET A 290 8.22 14.32 -19.27
C MET A 290 8.56 12.85 -19.03
N PRO A 291 7.57 11.96 -18.86
CA PRO A 291 7.85 10.54 -18.71
C PRO A 291 8.60 9.97 -19.91
N ILE A 292 9.60 9.14 -19.65
CA ILE A 292 10.49 8.67 -20.72
C ILE A 292 9.77 7.80 -21.77
N TRP A 293 8.68 7.12 -21.39
CA TRP A 293 7.85 6.36 -22.34
C TRP A 293 7.00 7.23 -23.26
N ASP A 294 6.83 8.51 -22.97
CA ASP A 294 6.13 9.45 -23.85
C ASP A 294 7.06 10.03 -24.93
N VAL A 295 8.38 9.89 -24.76
CA VAL A 295 9.40 10.36 -25.70
C VAL A 295 9.16 9.86 -27.14
N PRO A 296 8.88 8.57 -27.42
CA PRO A 296 8.62 8.12 -28.79
C PRO A 296 7.42 8.80 -29.46
N SER A 297 6.41 9.18 -28.67
CA SER A 297 5.25 9.94 -29.14
C SER A 297 5.62 11.42 -29.34
N ALA A 298 6.41 11.98 -28.42
CA ALA A 298 6.90 13.36 -28.45
C ALA A 298 7.96 13.60 -29.53
N ARG A 299 8.65 12.58 -30.04
CA ARG A 299 9.55 12.66 -31.22
C ARG A 299 8.88 13.22 -32.47
N ARG A 300 7.54 13.18 -32.53
CA ARG A 300 6.76 13.76 -33.62
C ARG A 300 6.54 15.27 -33.46
N MET A 301 6.98 15.84 -32.35
CA MET A 301 6.94 17.26 -32.05
C MET A 301 8.32 17.87 -32.35
N ASN A 302 8.33 19.12 -32.83
CA ASN A 302 9.52 19.78 -33.38
C ASN A 302 10.70 19.92 -32.40
N TRP A 303 10.48 19.80 -31.09
CA TRP A 303 11.52 19.98 -30.06
C TRP A 303 12.64 18.95 -30.17
N TRP A 304 12.34 17.70 -30.56
CA TRP A 304 13.36 16.65 -30.71
C TRP A 304 14.40 17.01 -31.78
N ASP A 305 13.96 17.67 -32.86
CA ASP A 305 14.84 18.13 -33.94
C ASP A 305 15.72 19.31 -33.53
N GLU A 306 15.44 19.95 -32.39
CA GLU A 306 16.20 21.08 -31.84
C GLU A 306 17.32 20.62 -30.89
N LEU A 307 17.30 19.35 -30.47
CA LEU A 307 18.34 18.77 -29.61
C LEU A 307 19.65 18.60 -30.38
N ASP A 308 20.77 18.76 -29.67
CA ASP A 308 22.06 18.39 -30.24
C ASP A 308 22.19 16.86 -30.36
N ARG A 309 23.12 16.41 -31.21
CA ARG A 309 23.32 14.98 -31.51
C ARG A 309 23.78 14.14 -30.32
N GLU A 310 24.41 14.75 -29.32
CA GLU A 310 24.86 14.04 -28.13
C GLU A 310 23.66 13.79 -27.21
N THR A 311 22.86 14.82 -26.98
CA THR A 311 21.59 14.74 -26.24
C THR A 311 20.63 13.74 -26.88
N GLU A 312 20.46 13.79 -28.21
CA GLU A 312 19.60 12.84 -28.95
C GLU A 312 20.02 11.37 -28.73
N ARG A 313 21.33 11.10 -28.71
CA ARG A 313 21.85 9.75 -28.45
C ARG A 313 21.61 9.31 -27.02
N ARG A 314 21.93 10.16 -26.04
CA ARG A 314 21.70 9.87 -24.62
C ARG A 314 20.23 9.55 -24.36
N MET A 315 19.32 10.34 -24.94
CA MET A 315 17.89 10.09 -24.85
C MET A 315 17.47 8.78 -25.52
N THR A 316 18.02 8.46 -26.70
CA THR A 316 17.72 7.19 -27.38
C THR A 316 18.13 6.01 -26.53
N VAL A 317 19.36 6.01 -26.00
CA VAL A 317 19.84 4.96 -25.09
C VAL A 317 19.00 4.88 -23.82
N ALA A 318 18.58 6.02 -23.27
CA ALA A 318 17.74 6.06 -22.07
C ALA A 318 16.36 5.44 -22.33
N VAL A 319 15.74 5.75 -23.48
CA VAL A 319 14.47 5.14 -23.91
C VAL A 319 14.65 3.64 -24.12
N ASP A 320 15.69 3.21 -24.84
CA ASP A 320 15.93 1.79 -25.09
C ASP A 320 16.20 1.03 -23.78
N TRP A 321 16.90 1.63 -22.81
CA TRP A 321 17.07 1.08 -21.47
C TRP A 321 15.72 0.91 -20.77
N MET A 322 14.90 1.96 -20.69
CA MET A 322 13.61 1.87 -20.00
C MET A 322 12.64 0.88 -20.67
N MET A 323 12.65 0.80 -22.01
CA MET A 323 11.79 -0.11 -22.76
C MET A 323 12.27 -1.57 -22.73
N GLY A 324 13.45 -1.83 -22.16
CA GLY A 324 14.06 -3.17 -22.08
C GLY A 324 14.73 -3.62 -23.38
N ASP A 325 14.92 -2.72 -24.35
CA ASP A 325 15.71 -2.96 -25.56
C ASP A 325 17.22 -2.95 -25.24
N LEU A 326 17.61 -2.27 -24.15
CA LEU A 326 18.92 -2.38 -23.50
C LEU A 326 18.76 -2.85 -22.04
N ASP A 327 19.55 -3.84 -21.65
CA ASP A 327 19.54 -4.41 -20.29
C ASP A 327 20.91 -4.23 -19.62
N PRO A 328 21.27 -3.00 -19.20
CA PRO A 328 22.52 -2.78 -18.51
C PRO A 328 22.49 -3.38 -17.10
N PRO A 329 23.67 -3.76 -16.55
CA PRO A 329 23.77 -4.19 -15.17
C PRO A 329 23.11 -3.22 -14.17
N PRO A 330 22.48 -3.73 -13.09
CA PRO A 330 21.87 -2.93 -12.05
C PRO A 330 22.80 -1.83 -11.51
N CYS A 331 22.24 -0.65 -11.27
CA CYS A 331 22.94 0.51 -10.70
C CYS A 331 22.35 0.80 -9.32
N SER A 332 23.20 0.85 -8.29
CA SER A 332 22.78 1.04 -6.89
C SER A 332 22.68 2.51 -6.48
N THR A 333 23.18 3.42 -7.33
CA THR A 333 23.12 4.87 -7.12
C THR A 333 22.78 5.60 -8.41
N GLU A 334 22.26 6.82 -8.27
CA GLU A 334 21.98 7.70 -9.40
C GLU A 334 23.24 7.95 -10.26
N GLN A 335 24.38 8.20 -9.60
CA GLN A 335 25.64 8.49 -10.31
C GLN A 335 26.11 7.28 -11.13
N GLU A 336 26.00 6.05 -10.59
CA GLU A 336 26.31 4.84 -11.36
C GLU A 336 25.43 4.71 -12.60
N ALA A 337 24.14 5.05 -12.49
CA ALA A 337 23.21 5.02 -13.62
C ALA A 337 23.53 6.10 -14.67
N ARG A 338 23.90 7.31 -14.23
CA ARG A 338 24.36 8.40 -15.11
C ARG A 338 25.63 8.02 -15.86
N ASP A 339 26.64 7.52 -15.16
CA ASP A 339 27.91 7.09 -15.75
C ASP A 339 27.67 5.94 -16.74
N ARG A 340 26.76 5.02 -16.40
CA ARG A 340 26.36 3.91 -17.28
C ARG A 340 25.74 4.42 -18.57
N LEU A 341 24.80 5.35 -18.47
CA LEU A 341 24.14 5.93 -19.63
C LEU A 341 25.15 6.63 -20.55
N ALA A 342 26.05 7.42 -19.98
CA ALA A 342 27.10 8.13 -20.74
C ALA A 342 27.99 7.14 -21.51
N LEU A 343 28.47 6.08 -20.85
CA LEU A 343 29.29 5.05 -21.49
C LEU A 343 28.57 4.34 -22.64
N MET A 344 27.26 4.08 -22.49
CA MET A 344 26.46 3.45 -23.54
C MET A 344 26.22 4.39 -24.72
N ALA A 345 25.96 5.68 -24.44
CA ALA A 345 25.78 6.71 -25.47
C ALA A 345 27.06 6.96 -26.29
N ASP A 346 28.22 6.88 -25.66
CA ASP A 346 29.52 7.02 -26.34
C ASP A 346 29.88 5.81 -27.22
N ALA A 347 29.30 4.64 -26.95
CA ALA A 347 29.57 3.41 -27.69
C ALA A 347 28.76 3.27 -28.99
N GLY A 348 27.70 4.06 -29.16
CA GLY A 348 26.80 4.09 -30.33
C GLY A 348 27.05 5.26 -31.28
#